data_AF-A0A822AQS9-F1
#
_entry.id   AF-A0A822AQS9-F1
#
_cell.length_a   1.000
_cell.length_b   1.000
_cell.length_c   1.000
_cell.angle_alpha   90.00
_cell.angle_beta   90.00
_cell.angle_gamma   90.00
#
_symmetry.space_group_name_H-M   'P 1'
#
loop_
_entity.id
_entity.type
_entity.pdbx_description
1 polymer ?
#
loop_
_entity_poly.entity_id
_entity_poly.type
_entity_poly.pdbx_seq_one_letter_code
_entity_poly.pdbx_strand_id
1 'polypeptide(L)'
;MATNTHYRIIGDIKVKNKASTNGISKGKKVDISYDKKETNFNDIAIIQRNQPLTSDAPYFVVEVLKCDPNAIISVGIASSDIDKHAGQYNNSLGYHNNTGRIYSSWKIHANTLGLKYGKGNTVAMYVTYFGEHLSTVLIFYDNFPIATRYHFESNKNWYLPTITFSGGSAIISVLWPDAVQQLPSIADISVSQWIRGPLSSYNAHTGYFENRAKVEDLPIQSPIPLSKSFCYFIVTQEELSPTDGKGASVGLATYSPLKPTPTCSLMKDYYTWFSKTRMKVGNSIGWGVFYDEHCRDDKAEQLCLVFVMFNRSIVDALFVLQPEGGFVPIVLLQPYATRVSIEKHDVLTTEEFDKLQGLYTQMFRPAMEIYRKDKDERFLSEKSFRKSEQVLLTIDDHLCRVSIPKTANSIHYIQFCQPLTYERRFFFV
;
A
#
# COMPACT_ATOMS: atom_id res chain seq x y z
N MET A 1 15.26 -34.03 -18.11
CA MET A 1 14.36 -33.09 -17.41
C MET A 1 14.61 -31.71 -18.01
N ALA A 2 13.69 -31.18 -18.82
CA ALA A 2 13.83 -29.82 -19.33
C ALA A 2 13.63 -28.86 -18.14
N THR A 3 14.70 -28.22 -17.68
CA THR A 3 14.59 -27.11 -16.74
C THR A 3 13.75 -26.05 -17.42
N ASN A 4 12.53 -25.83 -16.93
CA ASN A 4 11.67 -24.77 -17.45
C ASN A 4 12.31 -23.44 -17.02
N THR A 5 13.15 -22.87 -17.88
CA THR A 5 14.04 -21.74 -17.60
C THR A 5 13.33 -20.48 -17.13
N HIS A 6 12.00 -20.44 -17.29
CA HIS A 6 11.16 -19.30 -17.02
C HIS A 6 10.63 -19.22 -15.59
N TYR A 7 10.59 -20.34 -14.86
CA TYR A 7 9.94 -20.42 -13.55
C TYR A 7 10.79 -21.18 -12.54
N ARG A 8 10.76 -20.72 -11.29
CA ARG A 8 11.13 -21.52 -10.12
C ARG A 8 9.87 -22.23 -9.63
N ILE A 9 9.92 -23.56 -9.57
CA ILE A 9 8.81 -24.41 -9.13
C ILE A 9 9.27 -25.26 -7.94
N ILE A 10 8.49 -25.23 -6.87
CA ILE A 10 8.65 -26.07 -5.67
C ILE A 10 7.33 -26.78 -5.42
N GLY A 11 7.38 -28.10 -5.23
CA GLY A 11 6.19 -28.95 -5.02
C GLY A 11 5.50 -29.39 -6.31
N ASP A 12 4.34 -30.01 -6.17
CA ASP A 12 3.61 -30.73 -7.23
C ASP A 12 2.79 -29.79 -8.14
N ILE A 13 3.49 -28.90 -8.85
CA ILE A 13 2.88 -27.95 -9.79
C ILE A 13 3.13 -28.40 -11.23
N LYS A 14 2.06 -28.47 -12.03
CA LYS A 14 2.14 -28.70 -13.47
C LYS A 14 1.79 -27.40 -14.22
N VAL A 15 2.59 -27.08 -15.22
CA VAL A 15 2.44 -25.88 -16.05
C VAL A 15 2.07 -26.30 -17.46
N LYS A 16 0.94 -25.83 -17.98
CA LYS A 16 0.46 -26.09 -19.34
C LYS A 16 0.42 -24.80 -20.13
N ASN A 17 1.34 -24.68 -21.10
CA ASN A 17 1.34 -23.59 -22.06
C ASN A 17 0.18 -23.77 -23.04
N LYS A 18 -0.68 -22.76 -23.22
CA LYS A 18 -1.66 -22.78 -24.31
C LYS A 18 -0.94 -22.62 -25.65
N ALA A 19 -1.25 -23.47 -26.63
CA ALA A 19 -0.72 -23.37 -27.98
C ALA A 19 -1.16 -22.03 -28.60
N SER A 20 -0.27 -21.37 -29.36
CA SER A 20 -0.64 -20.17 -30.11
C SER A 20 -1.28 -20.63 -31.41
N THR A 21 -2.45 -20.12 -31.72
CA THR A 21 -3.08 -20.30 -33.03
C THR A 21 -2.37 -19.50 -34.14
N ASN A 22 -1.51 -18.51 -33.80
CA ASN A 22 -1.00 -17.53 -34.76
C ASN A 22 0.54 -17.36 -34.80
N GLY A 23 1.34 -18.33 -34.36
CA GLY A 23 2.80 -18.37 -34.61
C GLY A 23 3.67 -17.29 -33.92
N ILE A 24 3.10 -16.21 -33.40
CA ILE A 24 3.79 -15.17 -32.64
C ILE A 24 3.79 -15.56 -31.16
N SER A 25 4.98 -15.66 -30.56
CA SER A 25 5.22 -16.23 -29.23
C SER A 25 5.19 -15.22 -28.08
N LYS A 26 4.83 -13.95 -28.32
CA LYS A 26 4.66 -12.95 -27.26
C LYS A 26 3.25 -13.03 -26.67
N GLY A 27 3.18 -13.35 -25.39
CA GLY A 27 2.04 -13.09 -24.53
C GLY A 27 1.00 -14.20 -24.34
N LYS A 28 1.44 -15.40 -23.97
CA LYS A 28 0.51 -16.51 -23.74
C LYS A 28 0.11 -16.60 -22.27
N LYS A 29 -1.21 -16.69 -22.06
CA LYS A 29 -1.79 -17.16 -20.80
C LYS A 29 -1.33 -18.59 -20.51
N VAL A 30 -0.95 -18.86 -19.27
CA VAL A 30 -0.43 -20.16 -18.84
C VAL A 30 -1.37 -20.76 -17.81
N ASP A 31 -1.81 -22.00 -18.03
CA ASP A 31 -2.60 -22.71 -17.03
C ASP A 31 -1.66 -23.45 -16.07
N ILE A 32 -1.90 -23.28 -14.78
CA ILE A 32 -1.12 -23.89 -13.70
C ILE A 32 -2.08 -24.75 -12.89
N SER A 33 -1.74 -26.02 -12.70
CA SER A 33 -2.50 -26.93 -11.86
C SER A 33 -1.65 -27.42 -10.70
N TYR A 34 -2.19 -27.30 -9.50
CA TYR A 34 -1.71 -27.91 -8.29
C TYR A 34 -2.69 -29.02 -7.90
N ASP A 35 -2.22 -30.27 -7.89
CA ASP A 35 -3.06 -31.45 -7.69
C ASP A 35 -2.54 -32.20 -6.46
N LYS A 36 -3.08 -31.85 -5.30
CA LYS A 36 -2.75 -32.51 -4.03
C LYS A 36 -4.02 -33.03 -3.38
N LYS A 37 -4.03 -34.35 -3.15
CA LYS A 37 -5.14 -35.07 -2.53
C LYS A 37 -5.17 -34.94 -1.00
N GLU A 38 -4.03 -34.64 -0.38
CA GLU A 38 -3.90 -34.51 1.07
C GLU A 38 -3.82 -33.04 1.52
N THR A 39 -4.52 -32.72 2.61
CA THR A 39 -4.81 -31.36 3.08
C THR A 39 -3.75 -30.75 4.01
N ASN A 40 -2.51 -31.24 4.00
CA ASN A 40 -1.49 -30.68 4.90
C ASN A 40 -1.19 -29.21 4.53
N PHE A 41 -1.57 -28.30 5.41
CA PHE A 41 -1.41 -26.85 5.22
C PHE A 41 0.05 -26.38 5.30
N ASN A 42 0.94 -27.20 5.87
CA ASN A 42 2.37 -26.86 5.96
C ASN A 42 3.14 -27.17 4.67
N ASP A 43 2.55 -27.95 3.77
CA ASP A 43 3.18 -28.29 2.50
C ASP A 43 2.81 -27.25 1.44
N ILE A 44 3.68 -26.25 1.32
CA ILE A 44 3.48 -25.13 0.41
C ILE A 44 4.14 -25.43 -0.92
N ALA A 45 3.35 -25.43 -1.99
CA ALA A 45 3.87 -25.43 -3.35
C ALA A 45 4.00 -23.99 -3.86
N ILE A 46 5.08 -23.70 -4.58
CA ILE A 46 5.45 -22.35 -5.02
C ILE A 46 5.74 -22.39 -6.52
N ILE A 47 5.11 -21.48 -7.27
CA ILE A 47 5.54 -21.13 -8.61
C ILE A 47 5.84 -19.64 -8.66
N GLN A 48 7.05 -19.32 -9.10
CA GLN A 48 7.57 -17.97 -9.13
C GLN A 48 8.18 -17.70 -10.50
N ARG A 49 7.93 -16.52 -11.04
CA ARG A 49 8.53 -16.06 -12.28
C ARG A 49 9.99 -15.67 -12.01
N ASN A 50 10.92 -16.11 -12.87
CA ASN A 50 12.35 -15.80 -12.71
C ASN A 50 12.72 -14.35 -13.10
N GLN A 51 11.76 -13.60 -13.66
CA GLN A 51 11.93 -12.20 -14.03
C GLN A 51 11.14 -11.32 -13.07
N PRO A 52 11.76 -10.27 -12.51
CA PRO A 52 11.05 -9.31 -11.67
C PRO A 52 10.07 -8.48 -12.49
N LEU A 53 9.07 -7.94 -11.79
CA LEU A 53 8.26 -6.85 -12.31
C LEU A 53 9.16 -5.63 -12.53
N THR A 54 8.82 -4.83 -13.53
CA THR A 54 9.53 -3.59 -13.88
C THR A 54 8.54 -2.46 -14.12
N SER A 55 9.01 -1.22 -14.27
CA SER A 55 8.13 -0.09 -14.63
C SER A 55 7.38 -0.31 -15.96
N ASP A 56 7.98 -1.03 -16.90
CA ASP A 56 7.40 -1.29 -18.23
C ASP A 56 6.47 -2.50 -18.23
N ALA A 57 6.65 -3.42 -17.27
CA ALA A 57 5.81 -4.58 -17.06
C ALA A 57 5.48 -4.75 -15.56
N PRO A 58 4.71 -3.82 -14.96
CA PRO A 58 4.51 -3.71 -13.51
C PRO A 58 3.42 -4.65 -12.96
N TYR A 59 2.84 -5.50 -13.80
CA TYR A 59 1.53 -6.07 -13.53
C TYR A 59 1.40 -7.52 -14.02
N PHE A 60 0.65 -8.35 -13.28
CA PHE A 60 0.27 -9.68 -13.70
C PHE A 60 -1.10 -10.08 -13.16
N VAL A 61 -1.75 -11.04 -13.84
CA VAL A 61 -3.15 -11.43 -13.59
C VAL A 61 -3.25 -12.91 -13.32
N VAL A 62 -4.11 -13.28 -12.37
CA VAL A 62 -4.45 -14.66 -12.02
C VAL A 62 -5.97 -14.83 -12.07
N GLU A 63 -6.44 -15.73 -12.91
CA GLU A 63 -7.82 -16.21 -12.91
C GLU A 63 -7.88 -17.58 -12.23
N VAL A 64 -8.83 -17.76 -11.32
CA VAL A 64 -9.02 -19.05 -10.65
C VAL A 64 -10.03 -19.90 -11.43
N LEU A 65 -9.56 -20.92 -12.14
CA LEU A 65 -10.41 -21.80 -12.95
C LEU A 65 -11.09 -22.90 -12.12
N LYS A 66 -10.38 -23.42 -11.11
CA LYS A 66 -10.86 -24.40 -10.14
C LYS A 66 -10.16 -24.18 -8.81
N CYS A 67 -10.89 -24.30 -7.71
CA CYS A 67 -10.36 -24.21 -6.37
C CYS A 67 -11.18 -25.14 -5.47
N ASP A 68 -10.54 -26.12 -4.84
CA ASP A 68 -11.20 -26.94 -3.84
C ASP A 68 -11.54 -26.08 -2.58
N PRO A 69 -12.51 -26.46 -1.75
CA PRO A 69 -12.94 -25.66 -0.60
C PRO A 69 -11.82 -25.36 0.41
N ASN A 70 -10.87 -26.28 0.57
CA ASN A 70 -9.73 -26.15 1.49
C ASN A 70 -8.47 -25.61 0.81
N ALA A 71 -8.50 -25.38 -0.51
CA ALA A 71 -7.35 -24.88 -1.23
C ALA A 71 -7.07 -23.43 -0.86
N ILE A 72 -5.84 -23.18 -0.41
CA ILE A 72 -5.31 -21.86 -0.15
C ILE A 72 -4.45 -21.48 -1.35
N ILE A 73 -4.81 -20.36 -1.97
CA ILE A 73 -4.05 -19.72 -3.04
C ILE A 73 -3.63 -18.36 -2.50
N SER A 74 -2.33 -18.05 -2.58
CA SER A 74 -1.88 -16.66 -2.42
C SER A 74 -1.17 -16.17 -3.66
N VAL A 75 -1.54 -14.96 -4.07
CA VAL A 75 -0.99 -14.25 -5.24
C VAL A 75 -0.23 -13.04 -4.73
N GLY A 76 1.02 -12.87 -5.13
CA GLY A 76 1.85 -11.83 -4.56
C GLY A 76 3.23 -11.66 -5.19
N ILE A 77 4.11 -11.02 -4.44
CA ILE A 77 5.47 -10.65 -4.83
C ILE A 77 6.41 -11.05 -3.70
N ALA A 78 7.50 -11.73 -4.03
CA ALA A 78 8.48 -12.18 -3.06
C ALA A 78 9.85 -12.37 -3.69
N SER A 79 10.89 -12.38 -2.86
CA SER A 79 12.25 -12.77 -3.22
C SER A 79 12.36 -14.26 -3.59
N SER A 80 13.49 -14.65 -4.18
CA SER A 80 13.73 -16.00 -4.68
C SER A 80 13.99 -17.06 -3.59
N ASP A 81 14.14 -16.66 -2.34
CA ASP A 81 14.42 -17.53 -1.19
C ASP A 81 13.16 -17.86 -0.37
N ILE A 82 11.99 -17.39 -0.80
CA ILE A 82 10.72 -17.68 -0.14
C ILE A 82 10.46 -19.19 -0.04
N ASP A 83 10.00 -19.61 1.14
CA ASP A 83 9.61 -20.96 1.54
C ASP A 83 8.19 -21.01 2.15
N LYS A 84 7.46 -19.90 2.09
CA LYS A 84 6.12 -19.71 2.69
C LYS A 84 5.14 -19.11 1.70
N HIS A 85 3.88 -18.93 2.11
CA HIS A 85 2.92 -18.18 1.32
C HIS A 85 3.39 -16.73 1.14
N ALA A 86 3.14 -16.16 -0.04
CA ALA A 86 3.46 -14.77 -0.32
C ALA A 86 2.79 -13.85 0.72
N GLY A 87 3.52 -12.85 1.20
CA GLY A 87 3.11 -11.96 2.29
C GLY A 87 3.36 -12.53 3.69
N GLN A 88 3.55 -13.84 3.85
CA GLN A 88 3.98 -14.50 5.10
C GLN A 88 5.49 -14.79 5.08
N TYR A 89 6.25 -13.90 4.46
CA TYR A 89 7.70 -13.92 4.42
C TYR A 89 8.20 -12.48 4.50
N ASN A 90 9.42 -12.26 5.01
CA ASN A 90 9.96 -10.91 5.13
C ASN A 90 10.06 -10.25 3.76
N ASN A 91 9.73 -8.97 3.68
CA ASN A 91 9.74 -8.19 2.45
C ASN A 91 8.93 -8.79 1.30
N SER A 92 7.97 -9.66 1.61
CA SER A 92 7.01 -10.18 0.63
C SER A 92 5.63 -9.54 0.82
N LEU A 93 4.84 -9.55 -0.23
CA LEU A 93 3.44 -9.17 -0.21
C LEU A 93 2.59 -10.29 -0.82
N GLY A 94 1.41 -10.58 -0.28
CA GLY A 94 0.51 -11.55 -0.88
C GLY A 94 -0.93 -11.45 -0.43
N TYR A 95 -1.84 -11.77 -1.35
CA TYR A 95 -3.29 -11.73 -1.18
C TYR A 95 -3.87 -13.14 -1.15
N HIS A 96 -4.49 -13.49 -0.03
CA HIS A 96 -4.89 -14.87 0.28
C HIS A 96 -6.39 -15.07 0.02
N ASN A 97 -6.72 -16.10 -0.77
CA ASN A 97 -8.09 -16.36 -1.26
C ASN A 97 -9.11 -16.66 -0.16
N ASN A 98 -8.72 -17.48 0.80
CA ASN A 98 -9.59 -18.04 1.84
C ASN A 98 -10.01 -17.01 2.90
N THR A 99 -9.13 -16.04 3.17
CA THR A 99 -9.33 -14.99 4.18
C THR A 99 -9.70 -13.65 3.56
N GLY A 100 -9.34 -13.42 2.30
CA GLY A 100 -9.38 -12.10 1.66
C GLY A 100 -8.40 -11.10 2.26
N ARG A 101 -7.43 -11.58 3.06
CA ARG A 101 -6.45 -10.72 3.70
C ARG A 101 -5.23 -10.55 2.81
N ILE A 102 -4.64 -9.37 2.93
CA ILE A 102 -3.42 -8.98 2.22
C ILE A 102 -2.34 -8.84 3.26
N TYR A 103 -1.32 -9.68 3.13
CA TYR A 103 -0.19 -9.73 4.02
C TYR A 103 0.97 -8.97 3.41
N SER A 104 1.60 -8.08 4.17
CA SER A 104 2.89 -7.46 3.83
C SER A 104 3.85 -7.73 4.99
N SER A 105 4.89 -8.53 4.73
CA SER A 105 5.86 -8.96 5.75
C SER A 105 5.20 -9.45 7.05
N TRP A 106 4.31 -10.44 6.94
CA TRP A 106 3.51 -11.05 8.02
C TRP A 106 2.38 -10.21 8.59
N LYS A 107 2.28 -8.93 8.25
CA LYS A 107 1.29 -8.00 8.80
C LYS A 107 0.10 -7.88 7.87
N ILE A 108 -1.09 -7.75 8.48
CA ILE A 108 -2.36 -7.58 7.77
C ILE A 108 -2.93 -6.16 7.88
N HIS A 109 -2.35 -5.32 8.74
CA HIS A 109 -2.87 -4.00 9.06
C HIS A 109 -2.72 -3.04 7.88
N ALA A 110 -3.82 -2.37 7.53
CA ALA A 110 -3.88 -1.28 6.57
C ALA A 110 -5.25 -0.59 6.65
N ASN A 111 -5.44 0.42 5.81
CA ASN A 111 -6.67 1.21 5.74
C ASN A 111 -7.84 0.45 5.11
N THR A 112 -7.56 -0.54 4.24
CA THR A 112 -8.59 -1.25 3.47
C THR A 112 -8.48 -2.75 3.64
N LEU A 113 -9.58 -3.46 3.45
CA LEU A 113 -9.62 -4.93 3.48
C LEU A 113 -9.81 -5.47 2.06
N GLY A 114 -9.25 -6.65 1.79
CA GLY A 114 -9.53 -7.37 0.55
C GLY A 114 -10.83 -8.19 0.64
N LEU A 115 -11.10 -8.96 -0.39
CA LEU A 115 -12.27 -9.83 -0.51
C LEU A 115 -11.84 -11.30 -0.58
N LYS A 116 -12.69 -12.24 -0.16
CA LYS A 116 -12.42 -13.64 -0.48
C LYS A 116 -12.56 -13.84 -1.98
N TYR A 117 -11.73 -14.71 -2.55
CA TYR A 117 -11.79 -15.04 -3.98
C TYR A 117 -11.72 -16.55 -4.19
N GLY A 118 -12.28 -17.01 -5.30
CA GLY A 118 -12.34 -18.42 -5.63
C GLY A 118 -12.62 -18.63 -7.11
N LYS A 119 -13.20 -19.79 -7.45
CA LYS A 119 -13.51 -20.16 -8.84
C LYS A 119 -14.28 -19.05 -9.56
N GLY A 120 -13.78 -18.63 -10.72
CA GLY A 120 -14.37 -17.62 -11.59
C GLY A 120 -13.88 -16.19 -11.34
N ASN A 121 -13.20 -15.94 -10.23
CA ASN A 121 -12.66 -14.60 -9.94
C ASN A 121 -11.29 -14.40 -10.58
N THR A 122 -11.02 -13.14 -10.90
CA THR A 122 -9.73 -12.65 -11.37
C THR A 122 -9.11 -11.73 -10.33
N VAL A 123 -7.84 -11.97 -10.03
CA VAL A 123 -7.03 -11.14 -9.13
C VAL A 123 -5.83 -10.64 -9.91
N ALA A 124 -5.46 -9.38 -9.69
CA ALA A 124 -4.26 -8.85 -10.31
C ALA A 124 -3.46 -7.96 -9.36
N MET A 125 -2.14 -8.00 -9.52
CA MET A 125 -1.19 -7.23 -8.72
C MET A 125 -0.54 -6.21 -9.65
N TYR A 126 -0.62 -4.94 -9.29
CA TYR A 126 0.03 -3.85 -10.01
C TYR A 126 1.04 -3.16 -9.09
N VAL A 127 2.32 -3.14 -9.47
CA VAL A 127 3.35 -2.41 -8.73
C VAL A 127 3.46 -0.99 -9.29
N THR A 128 3.27 -0.01 -8.43
CA THR A 128 3.64 1.37 -8.74
C THR A 128 5.01 1.65 -8.15
N TYR A 129 5.94 1.98 -9.03
CA TYR A 129 7.31 2.35 -8.70
C TYR A 129 7.34 3.85 -8.41
N PHE A 130 7.80 4.21 -7.21
CA PHE A 130 8.03 5.59 -6.80
C PHE A 130 9.46 5.69 -6.27
N GLY A 131 10.11 6.84 -6.47
CA GLY A 131 11.44 7.10 -5.91
C GLY A 131 12.45 5.96 -6.06
N GLU A 132 13.30 5.82 -5.05
CA GLU A 132 14.39 4.85 -5.06
C GLU A 132 14.08 3.60 -4.22
N HIS A 133 13.32 3.75 -3.13
CA HIS A 133 13.32 2.76 -2.04
C HIS A 133 12.00 2.02 -1.80
N LEU A 134 10.87 2.66 -2.04
CA LEU A 134 9.54 2.14 -1.76
C LEU A 134 8.74 1.98 -3.04
N SER A 135 7.89 0.97 -3.03
CA SER A 135 6.85 0.81 -4.05
C SER A 135 5.54 0.52 -3.35
N THR A 136 4.43 0.70 -4.07
CA THR A 136 3.15 0.19 -3.59
C THR A 136 2.60 -0.83 -4.55
N VAL A 137 1.74 -1.69 -4.03
CA VAL A 137 1.05 -2.71 -4.78
C VAL A 137 -0.43 -2.44 -4.71
N LEU A 138 -1.01 -2.05 -5.84
CA LEU A 138 -2.44 -1.92 -6.05
C LEU A 138 -3.00 -3.28 -6.45
N ILE A 139 -4.03 -3.71 -5.74
CA ILE A 139 -4.64 -5.03 -5.89
C ILE A 139 -6.00 -4.85 -6.54
N PHE A 140 -6.19 -5.55 -7.65
CA PHE A 140 -7.45 -5.61 -8.38
C PHE A 140 -8.15 -6.95 -8.14
N TYR A 141 -9.46 -6.88 -7.99
CA TYR A 141 -10.38 -8.01 -7.96
C TYR A 141 -11.46 -7.76 -9.02
N ASP A 142 -11.59 -8.66 -9.98
CA ASP A 142 -12.52 -8.55 -11.11
C ASP A 142 -12.45 -7.16 -11.80
N ASN A 143 -11.23 -6.66 -12.01
CA ASN A 143 -10.88 -5.35 -12.57
C ASN A 143 -11.21 -4.12 -11.72
N PHE A 144 -11.62 -4.28 -10.46
CA PHE A 144 -11.82 -3.19 -9.52
C PHE A 144 -10.70 -3.14 -8.48
N PRO A 145 -10.15 -1.95 -8.17
CA PRO A 145 -9.17 -1.83 -7.09
C PRO A 145 -9.85 -2.08 -5.75
N ILE A 146 -9.28 -2.98 -4.95
CA ILE A 146 -9.83 -3.37 -3.64
C ILE A 146 -8.88 -3.09 -2.48
N ALA A 147 -7.59 -2.87 -2.76
CA ALA A 147 -6.63 -2.56 -1.74
C ALA A 147 -5.33 -2.05 -2.33
N THR A 148 -4.59 -1.30 -1.51
CA THR A 148 -3.21 -0.92 -1.81
C THR A 148 -2.34 -1.12 -0.58
N ARG A 149 -1.06 -1.44 -0.75
CA ARG A 149 -0.09 -1.61 0.34
C ARG A 149 1.29 -1.14 -0.09
N TYR A 150 2.10 -0.69 0.86
CA TYR A 150 3.53 -0.62 0.61
C TYR A 150 4.15 -2.00 0.47
N HIS A 151 5.11 -2.08 -0.45
CA HIS A 151 6.09 -3.14 -0.55
C HIS A 151 7.44 -2.58 -0.14
N PHE A 152 7.95 -3.07 0.98
CA PHE A 152 9.14 -2.53 1.65
C PHE A 152 10.46 -3.16 1.17
N GLU A 153 10.43 -3.89 0.07
CA GLU A 153 11.64 -4.40 -0.56
C GLU A 153 12.25 -3.30 -1.43
N SER A 154 13.47 -2.87 -1.14
CA SER A 154 14.16 -1.85 -1.94
C SER A 154 14.85 -2.47 -3.17
N ASN A 155 15.22 -3.74 -3.11
CA ASN A 155 15.82 -4.43 -4.25
C ASN A 155 14.75 -4.83 -5.27
N LYS A 156 14.56 -3.97 -6.27
CA LYS A 156 13.59 -4.16 -7.37
C LYS A 156 13.80 -5.48 -8.15
N ASN A 157 15.00 -6.08 -8.10
CA ASN A 157 15.25 -7.40 -8.70
C ASN A 157 14.54 -8.56 -7.97
N TRP A 158 14.07 -8.33 -6.74
CA TRP A 158 13.33 -9.30 -5.95
C TRP A 158 11.82 -9.17 -6.09
N TYR A 159 11.34 -8.33 -7.02
CA TYR A 159 9.91 -8.15 -7.25
C TYR A 159 9.37 -9.28 -8.13
N LEU A 160 9.60 -10.53 -7.73
CA LEU A 160 9.25 -11.70 -8.51
C LEU A 160 7.76 -12.04 -8.31
N PRO A 161 6.95 -12.06 -9.38
CA PRO A 161 5.59 -12.59 -9.33
C PRO A 161 5.58 -14.00 -8.75
N THR A 162 4.83 -14.17 -7.66
CA THR A 162 4.85 -15.39 -6.85
C THR A 162 3.43 -15.86 -6.58
N ILE A 163 3.17 -17.13 -6.84
CA ILE A 163 1.92 -17.79 -6.52
C ILE A 163 2.22 -19.02 -5.68
N THR A 164 1.47 -19.19 -4.60
CA THR A 164 1.65 -20.33 -3.69
C THR A 164 0.35 -21.05 -3.42
N PHE A 165 0.44 -22.35 -3.18
CA PHE A 165 -0.70 -23.25 -2.99
C PHE A 165 -0.51 -24.13 -1.75
N SER A 166 -1.60 -24.44 -1.05
CA SER A 166 -1.65 -25.47 0.00
C SER A 166 -3.10 -25.93 0.25
N GLY A 167 -3.31 -26.96 1.07
CA GLY A 167 -4.62 -27.34 1.62
C GLY A 167 -5.64 -28.02 0.67
N GLY A 168 -5.43 -28.00 -0.65
CA GLY A 168 -6.29 -28.69 -1.62
C GLY A 168 -5.90 -28.39 -3.07
N SER A 169 -6.59 -29.02 -4.03
CA SER A 169 -6.25 -28.85 -5.45
C SER A 169 -6.79 -27.54 -6.01
N ALA A 170 -6.03 -26.96 -6.94
CA ALA A 170 -6.39 -25.71 -7.61
C ALA A 170 -5.89 -25.71 -9.06
N ILE A 171 -6.66 -25.05 -9.92
CA ILE A 171 -6.26 -24.74 -11.30
C ILE A 171 -6.45 -23.25 -11.49
N ILE A 172 -5.38 -22.57 -11.89
CA ILE A 172 -5.40 -21.16 -12.20
C ILE A 172 -4.89 -20.91 -13.60
N SER A 173 -5.20 -19.74 -14.14
CA SER A 173 -4.70 -19.28 -15.42
C SER A 173 -4.02 -17.93 -15.19
N VAL A 174 -2.74 -17.84 -15.57
CA VAL A 174 -1.90 -16.67 -15.27
C VAL A 174 -1.54 -15.95 -16.54
N LEU A 175 -1.72 -14.64 -16.53
CA LEU A 175 -1.17 -13.73 -17.52
C LEU A 175 0.04 -13.05 -16.90
N TRP A 176 1.23 -13.50 -17.31
CA TRP A 176 2.50 -12.93 -16.86
C TRP A 176 2.73 -11.53 -17.45
N PRO A 177 3.65 -10.73 -16.88
CA PRO A 177 3.81 -9.32 -17.27
C PRO A 177 4.10 -9.11 -18.75
N ASP A 178 4.92 -9.97 -19.35
CA ASP A 178 5.26 -9.98 -20.77
C ASP A 178 4.08 -10.33 -21.70
N ALA A 179 2.98 -10.81 -21.13
CA ALA A 179 1.76 -11.18 -21.83
C ALA A 179 0.63 -10.16 -21.72
N VAL A 180 0.78 -9.14 -20.88
CA VAL A 180 -0.22 -8.09 -20.72
C VAL A 180 -0.07 -7.10 -21.87
N GLN A 181 -1.09 -7.01 -22.73
CA GLN A 181 -1.05 -6.11 -23.89
C GLN A 181 -1.37 -4.66 -23.54
N GLN A 182 -2.22 -4.44 -22.51
CA GLN A 182 -2.63 -3.12 -22.08
C GLN A 182 -2.65 -3.07 -20.56
N LEU A 183 -1.94 -2.09 -20.01
CA LEU A 183 -1.97 -1.82 -18.58
C LEU A 183 -3.29 -1.13 -18.22
N PRO A 184 -3.88 -1.43 -17.04
CA PRO A 184 -4.97 -0.63 -16.51
C PRO A 184 -4.51 0.83 -16.40
N SER A 185 -5.29 1.78 -16.94
CA SER A 185 -5.01 3.20 -16.71
C SER A 185 -5.38 3.56 -15.27
N ILE A 186 -4.37 3.65 -14.41
CA ILE A 186 -4.55 3.98 -13.00
C ILE A 186 -4.87 5.47 -12.81
N ALA A 187 -4.34 6.33 -13.70
CA ALA A 187 -4.57 7.78 -13.64
C ALA A 187 -6.04 8.15 -13.88
N ASP A 188 -6.76 7.33 -14.64
CA ASP A 188 -8.16 7.55 -15.00
C ASP A 188 -9.16 6.93 -14.02
N ILE A 189 -8.70 6.44 -12.86
CA ILE A 189 -9.59 5.84 -11.87
C ILE A 189 -10.54 6.93 -11.33
N SER A 190 -11.82 6.74 -11.64
CA SER A 190 -12.88 7.64 -11.20
C SER A 190 -13.14 7.49 -9.70
N VAL A 191 -13.75 8.51 -9.11
CA VAL A 191 -14.17 8.47 -7.70
C VAL A 191 -15.05 7.25 -7.41
N SER A 192 -15.96 6.87 -8.31
CA SER A 192 -16.82 5.68 -8.20
C SER A 192 -16.07 4.36 -8.03
N GLN A 193 -14.79 4.33 -8.42
CA GLN A 193 -13.90 3.17 -8.34
C GLN A 193 -12.96 3.24 -7.14
N TRP A 194 -13.08 4.23 -6.25
CA TRP A 194 -12.29 4.26 -5.02
C TRP A 194 -12.50 3.00 -4.19
N ILE A 195 -11.40 2.56 -3.56
CA ILE A 195 -11.32 1.34 -2.78
C ILE A 195 -12.28 1.46 -1.60
N ARG A 196 -13.10 0.44 -1.38
CA ARG A 196 -14.09 0.42 -0.30
C ARG A 196 -14.34 -1.00 0.18
N GLY A 197 -14.74 -1.12 1.44
CA GLY A 197 -15.16 -2.40 2.03
C GLY A 197 -16.47 -2.93 1.45
N PRO A 198 -16.78 -4.22 1.62
CA PRO A 198 -17.97 -4.86 1.06
C PRO A 198 -19.31 -4.32 1.60
N LEU A 199 -19.29 -3.69 2.79
CA LEU A 199 -20.48 -3.07 3.39
C LEU A 199 -20.71 -1.63 2.91
N SER A 200 -19.75 -1.04 2.18
CA SER A 200 -19.87 0.27 1.58
C SER A 200 -20.32 0.12 0.14
N SER A 201 -21.32 0.90 -0.26
CA SER A 201 -21.83 0.91 -1.63
C SER A 201 -21.64 2.28 -2.27
N TYR A 202 -21.43 2.30 -3.59
CA TYR A 202 -21.46 3.52 -4.39
C TYR A 202 -22.69 3.50 -5.28
N ASN A 203 -23.52 4.53 -5.20
CA ASN A 203 -24.71 4.69 -6.02
C ASN A 203 -24.36 5.53 -7.25
N ALA A 204 -24.26 4.89 -8.41
CA ALA A 204 -23.89 5.56 -9.66
C ALA A 204 -24.90 6.61 -10.14
N HIS A 205 -26.18 6.52 -9.73
CA HIS A 205 -27.20 7.49 -10.12
C HIS A 205 -27.10 8.79 -9.32
N THR A 206 -26.76 8.68 -8.04
CA THR A 206 -26.68 9.85 -7.16
C THR A 206 -25.25 10.36 -6.96
N GLY A 207 -24.24 9.55 -7.29
CA GLY A 207 -22.84 9.89 -7.05
C GLY A 207 -22.40 9.73 -5.58
N TYR A 208 -23.15 8.97 -4.78
CA TYR A 208 -22.93 8.91 -3.33
C TYR A 208 -22.30 7.60 -2.89
N PHE A 209 -21.44 7.70 -1.88
CA PHE A 209 -21.07 6.55 -1.06
C PHE A 209 -22.00 6.42 0.13
N GLU A 210 -22.37 5.18 0.44
CA GLU A 210 -23.37 4.88 1.46
C GLU A 210 -22.88 3.79 2.43
N ASN A 211 -23.00 4.06 3.74
CA ASN A 211 -22.93 3.08 4.82
C ASN A 211 -24.37 2.70 5.22
N ARG A 212 -24.96 1.77 4.48
CA ARG A 212 -26.36 1.34 4.69
C ARG A 212 -26.53 0.54 5.97
N ALA A 213 -25.49 -0.17 6.40
CA ALA A 213 -25.54 -1.03 7.57
C ALA A 213 -25.59 -0.21 8.88
N LYS A 214 -24.92 0.96 8.91
CA LYS A 214 -24.82 1.82 10.10
C LYS A 214 -24.27 1.08 11.35
N VAL A 215 -23.41 0.09 11.14
CA VAL A 215 -22.87 -0.76 12.23
C VAL A 215 -21.44 -0.36 12.62
N GLU A 216 -20.60 -0.08 11.63
CA GLU A 216 -19.18 0.20 11.83
C GLU A 216 -18.68 1.33 10.92
N ASP A 217 -17.48 1.82 11.19
CA ASP A 217 -16.79 2.78 10.35
C ASP A 217 -16.30 2.08 9.08
N LEU A 218 -16.73 2.59 7.91
CA LEU A 218 -16.37 2.00 6.62
C LEU A 218 -15.37 2.89 5.87
N PRO A 219 -14.14 2.41 5.64
CA PRO A 219 -13.14 3.17 4.91
C PRO A 219 -13.43 3.20 3.41
N ILE A 220 -13.27 4.37 2.83
CA ILE A 220 -13.17 4.63 1.39
C ILE A 220 -11.81 5.29 1.17
N GLN A 221 -11.01 4.73 0.28
CA GLN A 221 -9.66 5.24 0.02
C GLN A 221 -9.46 5.40 -1.49
N SER A 222 -8.83 6.51 -1.88
CA SER A 222 -8.32 6.62 -3.24
C SER A 222 -7.24 5.55 -3.49
N PRO A 223 -7.24 4.90 -4.67
CA PRO A 223 -6.14 4.04 -5.09
C PRO A 223 -4.92 4.84 -5.57
N ILE A 224 -5.10 6.13 -5.86
CA ILE A 224 -4.07 7.05 -6.32
C ILE A 224 -3.77 8.11 -5.27
N PRO A 225 -2.51 8.55 -5.15
CA PRO A 225 -2.14 9.57 -4.18
C PRO A 225 -2.47 10.96 -4.72
N LEU A 226 -2.51 11.94 -3.84
CA LEU A 226 -2.51 13.34 -4.24
C LEU A 226 -1.19 13.68 -4.95
N SER A 227 -1.27 14.46 -6.01
CA SER A 227 -0.19 14.80 -6.93
C SER A 227 -0.42 16.20 -7.51
N LYS A 228 0.48 16.72 -8.33
CA LYS A 228 0.30 17.99 -9.05
C LYS A 228 -0.89 17.98 -10.02
N SER A 229 -1.32 16.80 -10.47
CA SER A 229 -2.50 16.61 -11.33
C SER A 229 -3.73 16.12 -10.56
N PHE A 230 -3.63 15.98 -9.24
CA PHE A 230 -4.72 15.62 -8.33
C PHE A 230 -4.39 16.24 -6.97
N CYS A 231 -4.57 17.55 -6.86
CA CYS A 231 -4.03 18.34 -5.76
C CYS A 231 -4.82 18.15 -4.46
N TYR A 232 -6.15 18.05 -4.56
CA TYR A 232 -7.02 17.94 -3.39
C TYR A 232 -8.35 17.27 -3.71
N PHE A 233 -9.08 16.90 -2.66
CA PHE A 233 -10.43 16.37 -2.77
C PHE A 233 -11.34 17.02 -1.73
N ILE A 234 -12.63 17.05 -2.02
CA ILE A 234 -13.67 17.61 -1.13
C ILE A 234 -14.72 16.53 -0.88
N VAL A 235 -15.13 16.38 0.37
CA VAL A 235 -16.16 15.45 0.79
C VAL A 235 -17.33 16.23 1.39
N THR A 236 -18.50 16.13 0.76
CA THR A 236 -19.72 16.79 1.24
C THR A 236 -20.57 15.80 2.04
N GLN A 237 -21.02 16.24 3.21
CA GLN A 237 -21.88 15.44 4.08
C GLN A 237 -23.32 15.47 3.56
N GLU A 238 -23.79 14.35 3.02
CA GLU A 238 -25.13 14.26 2.39
C GLU A 238 -26.20 13.77 3.38
N GLU A 239 -25.81 12.94 4.36
CA GLU A 239 -26.71 12.43 5.40
C GLU A 239 -25.96 12.38 6.73
N LEU A 240 -26.51 13.05 7.74
CA LEU A 240 -25.98 13.06 9.11
C LEU A 240 -27.07 12.69 10.12
N SER A 241 -26.65 12.04 11.19
CA SER A 241 -27.47 11.82 12.38
C SER A 241 -27.82 13.16 13.04
N PRO A 242 -29.11 13.43 13.34
CA PRO A 242 -29.54 14.68 13.95
C PRO A 242 -29.05 14.86 15.38
N THR A 243 -28.60 13.79 16.06
CA THR A 243 -28.17 13.82 17.47
C THR A 243 -26.67 14.03 17.60
N ASP A 244 -25.85 13.34 16.81
CA ASP A 244 -24.40 13.35 17.02
C ASP A 244 -23.74 14.64 16.55
N GLY A 245 -24.22 15.22 15.43
CA GLY A 245 -23.62 16.40 14.84
C GLY A 245 -22.17 16.25 14.40
N LYS A 246 -21.70 14.99 14.29
CA LYS A 246 -20.40 14.61 13.77
C LYS A 246 -20.59 14.18 12.32
N GLY A 247 -19.68 14.61 11.44
CA GLY A 247 -19.63 14.17 10.05
C GLY A 247 -18.74 12.94 9.87
N ALA A 248 -18.65 12.45 8.64
CA ALA A 248 -17.66 11.45 8.28
C ALA A 248 -16.25 11.98 8.58
N SER A 249 -15.33 11.09 8.96
CA SER A 249 -13.93 11.48 9.13
C SER A 249 -13.28 11.58 7.75
N VAL A 250 -12.64 12.71 7.47
CA VAL A 250 -11.98 12.98 6.19
C VAL A 250 -10.53 13.33 6.47
N GLY A 251 -9.62 12.72 5.73
CA GLY A 251 -8.20 12.86 6.01
C GLY A 251 -7.29 12.43 4.86
N LEU A 252 -6.01 12.45 5.19
CA LEU A 252 -4.93 11.90 4.38
C LEU A 252 -4.35 10.69 5.10
N ALA A 253 -4.02 9.64 4.36
CA ALA A 253 -3.31 8.50 4.88
C ALA A 253 -2.14 8.11 3.98
N THR A 254 -1.19 7.39 4.54
CA THR A 254 -0.26 6.56 3.77
C THR A 254 -1.00 5.30 3.30
N TYR A 255 -0.54 4.63 2.24
CA TYR A 255 -1.26 3.47 1.66
C TYR A 255 -1.48 2.31 2.64
N SER A 256 -0.53 2.14 3.54
CA SER A 256 -0.57 1.25 4.70
C SER A 256 0.42 1.78 5.72
N PRO A 257 0.32 1.43 7.01
CA PRO A 257 1.27 1.86 8.02
C PRO A 257 2.72 1.68 7.55
N LEU A 258 3.51 2.76 7.61
CA LEU A 258 4.89 2.77 7.18
C LEU A 258 5.73 1.81 8.04
N LYS A 259 6.70 1.18 7.39
CA LYS A 259 7.66 0.28 8.02
C LYS A 259 9.08 0.65 7.56
N PRO A 260 9.98 1.01 8.49
CA PRO A 260 9.72 1.23 9.92
C PRO A 260 8.70 2.37 10.15
N THR A 261 8.11 2.39 11.35
CA THR A 261 7.16 3.44 11.77
C THR A 261 7.76 4.82 11.55
N PRO A 262 6.93 5.85 11.22
CA PRO A 262 7.41 7.18 10.87
C PRO A 262 8.54 7.69 11.76
N THR A 263 9.65 8.03 11.10
CA THR A 263 10.93 8.30 11.75
C THR A 263 11.23 9.79 11.95
N CYS A 264 10.34 10.68 11.49
CA CYS A 264 10.40 12.12 11.67
C CYS A 264 9.11 12.59 12.35
N SER A 265 9.21 13.60 13.22
CA SER A 265 8.04 14.21 13.87
C SER A 265 7.02 14.80 12.88
N LEU A 266 7.49 15.16 11.68
CA LEU A 266 6.68 15.66 10.58
C LEU A 266 6.03 14.54 9.75
N MET A 267 6.39 13.27 9.97
CA MET A 267 5.83 12.12 9.25
C MET A 267 4.81 11.38 10.12
N LYS A 268 3.62 11.14 9.58
CA LYS A 268 2.58 10.32 10.20
C LYS A 268 1.89 9.48 9.13
N ASP A 269 1.34 8.35 9.54
CA ASP A 269 0.55 7.49 8.66
C ASP A 269 -0.84 8.06 8.36
N TYR A 270 -1.33 8.98 9.21
CA TYR A 270 -2.70 9.47 9.15
C TYR A 270 -2.80 10.91 9.64
N TYR A 271 -3.50 11.73 8.87
CA TYR A 271 -3.83 13.12 9.19
C TYR A 271 -5.34 13.32 9.08
N THR A 272 -5.95 13.79 10.15
CA THR A 272 -7.35 14.20 10.18
C THR A 272 -7.52 15.54 10.83
N TRP A 273 -8.63 16.17 10.48
CA TRP A 273 -9.04 17.44 11.02
C TRP A 273 -10.42 17.28 11.63
N PHE A 274 -10.58 17.84 12.81
CA PHE A 274 -11.84 17.82 13.54
C PHE A 274 -12.38 19.23 13.60
N SER A 275 -13.55 19.45 13.01
CA SER A 275 -14.25 20.72 13.15
C SER A 275 -14.62 20.94 14.62
N LYS A 276 -14.34 22.14 15.12
CA LYS A 276 -14.87 22.60 16.41
C LYS A 276 -16.38 22.88 16.33
N THR A 277 -16.91 23.05 15.12
CA THR A 277 -18.32 23.35 14.86
C THR A 277 -19.07 22.07 14.54
N ARG A 278 -20.32 21.99 15.00
CA ARG A 278 -21.24 20.89 14.68
C ARG A 278 -21.46 20.80 13.17
N MET A 279 -21.25 19.62 12.60
CA MET A 279 -21.44 19.36 11.17
C MET A 279 -22.93 19.36 10.81
N LYS A 280 -23.25 19.90 9.64
CA LYS A 280 -24.59 19.89 9.03
C LYS A 280 -24.54 19.26 7.64
N VAL A 281 -25.68 18.76 7.17
CA VAL A 281 -25.83 18.34 5.77
C VAL A 281 -25.47 19.51 4.85
N GLY A 282 -24.72 19.22 3.79
CA GLY A 282 -24.16 20.19 2.87
C GLY A 282 -22.85 20.82 3.32
N ASN A 283 -22.39 20.61 4.58
CA ASN A 283 -21.03 20.99 4.93
C ASN A 283 -20.02 20.09 4.22
N SER A 284 -18.89 20.67 3.85
CA SER A 284 -17.83 19.93 3.18
C SER A 284 -16.48 20.06 3.90
N ILE A 285 -15.70 18.99 3.85
CA ILE A 285 -14.33 18.93 4.36
C ILE A 285 -13.45 18.48 3.20
N GLY A 286 -12.38 19.21 2.94
CA GLY A 286 -11.40 18.84 1.93
C GLY A 286 -10.00 18.75 2.51
N TRP A 287 -9.17 17.96 1.83
CA TRP A 287 -7.75 17.84 2.13
C TRP A 287 -6.96 17.89 0.84
N GLY A 288 -5.82 18.55 0.88
CA GLY A 288 -4.92 18.69 -0.26
C GLY A 288 -3.45 18.69 0.11
N VAL A 289 -2.62 18.48 -0.91
CA VAL A 289 -1.17 18.65 -0.84
C VAL A 289 -0.82 19.77 -1.80
N PHE A 290 -0.09 20.76 -1.29
CA PHE A 290 0.49 21.82 -2.09
C PHE A 290 1.95 21.48 -2.40
N TYR A 291 2.25 21.40 -3.70
CA TYR A 291 3.60 21.20 -4.22
C TYR A 291 4.09 22.51 -4.82
N ASP A 292 5.23 23.00 -4.32
CA ASP A 292 5.89 24.17 -4.88
C ASP A 292 6.26 23.96 -6.36
N GLU A 293 6.39 25.06 -7.10
CA GLU A 293 6.72 25.04 -8.53
C GLU A 293 8.03 24.29 -8.82
N HIS A 294 8.98 24.32 -7.89
CA HIS A 294 10.27 23.65 -8.00
C HIS A 294 10.24 22.16 -7.64
N CYS A 295 9.10 21.62 -7.20
CA CYS A 295 8.94 20.18 -6.95
C CYS A 295 9.09 19.41 -8.27
N ARG A 296 10.13 18.57 -8.37
CA ARG A 296 10.43 17.80 -9.60
C ARG A 296 9.64 16.50 -9.68
N ASP A 297 9.49 15.82 -8.55
CA ASP A 297 8.78 14.55 -8.43
C ASP A 297 7.85 14.66 -7.22
N ASP A 298 6.54 14.68 -7.46
CA ASP A 298 5.50 14.78 -6.44
C ASP A 298 5.23 13.45 -5.72
N LYS A 299 5.93 12.38 -6.10
CA LYS A 299 5.87 11.05 -5.47
C LYS A 299 7.14 10.72 -4.70
N ALA A 300 8.16 11.57 -4.73
CA ALA A 300 9.35 11.40 -3.90
C ALA A 300 9.08 11.74 -2.43
N GLU A 301 9.91 11.19 -1.52
CA GLU A 301 9.94 11.63 -0.13
C GLU A 301 10.37 13.10 -0.07
N GLN A 302 9.53 13.96 0.50
CA GLN A 302 9.82 15.40 0.59
C GLN A 302 8.97 16.08 1.66
N LEU A 303 9.41 17.26 2.10
CA LEU A 303 8.52 18.14 2.84
C LEU A 303 7.47 18.74 1.90
N CYS A 304 6.20 18.56 2.22
CA CYS A 304 5.10 19.18 1.52
C CYS A 304 4.19 19.93 2.50
N LEU A 305 3.50 20.94 1.99
CA LEU A 305 2.48 21.67 2.74
C LEU A 305 1.15 20.95 2.51
N VAL A 306 0.58 20.34 3.55
CA VAL A 306 -0.79 19.81 3.50
C VAL A 306 -1.74 20.87 4.03
N PHE A 307 -2.93 20.94 3.45
CA PHE A 307 -3.93 21.92 3.84
C PHE A 307 -5.32 21.28 3.98
N VAL A 308 -6.13 21.91 4.81
CA VAL A 308 -7.51 21.51 5.10
C VAL A 308 -8.45 22.59 4.61
N MET A 309 -9.52 22.16 3.96
CA MET A 309 -10.62 23.01 3.56
C MET A 309 -11.86 22.68 4.37
N PHE A 310 -12.60 23.70 4.78
CA PHE A 310 -13.94 23.57 5.34
C PHE A 310 -14.88 24.47 4.57
N ASN A 311 -15.96 23.90 4.02
CA ASN A 311 -16.90 24.59 3.14
C ASN A 311 -16.19 25.34 2.00
N ARG A 312 -15.25 24.65 1.33
CA ARG A 312 -14.44 25.17 0.22
C ARG A 312 -13.51 26.35 0.55
N SER A 313 -13.27 26.63 1.83
CA SER A 313 -12.28 27.63 2.28
C SER A 313 -11.11 26.95 2.97
N ILE A 314 -9.87 27.33 2.63
CA ILE A 314 -8.68 26.86 3.34
C ILE A 314 -8.70 27.41 4.77
N VAL A 315 -8.80 26.51 5.76
CA VAL A 315 -8.91 26.84 7.19
C VAL A 315 -7.65 26.54 7.99
N ASP A 316 -6.81 25.64 7.51
CA ASP A 316 -5.57 25.24 8.19
C ASP A 316 -4.56 24.68 7.19
N ALA A 317 -3.28 24.74 7.53
CA ALA A 317 -2.20 24.14 6.76
C ALA A 317 -1.02 23.81 7.67
N LEU A 318 -0.29 22.74 7.35
CA LEU A 318 0.91 22.35 8.08
C LEU A 318 1.92 21.65 7.17
N PHE A 319 3.20 21.76 7.52
CA PHE A 319 4.25 21.01 6.83
C PHE A 319 4.35 19.59 7.37
N VAL A 320 4.44 18.64 6.46
CA VAL A 320 4.63 17.22 6.75
C VAL A 320 5.76 16.66 5.90
N LEU A 321 6.39 15.60 6.38
CA LEU A 321 7.26 14.77 5.56
C LEU A 321 6.39 13.72 4.89
N GLN A 322 6.19 13.89 3.59
CA GLN A 322 5.51 12.92 2.74
C GLN A 322 6.45 11.76 2.44
N PRO A 323 6.02 10.49 2.57
CA PRO A 323 6.82 9.35 2.14
C PRO A 323 6.80 9.18 0.61
N GLU A 324 7.72 8.37 0.08
CA GLU A 324 7.64 7.96 -1.33
C GLU A 324 6.28 7.32 -1.64
N GLY A 325 5.69 7.68 -2.78
CA GLY A 325 4.34 7.30 -3.18
C GLY A 325 3.23 8.25 -2.70
N GLY A 326 3.52 9.16 -1.77
CA GLY A 326 2.60 10.23 -1.40
C GLY A 326 1.49 9.85 -0.43
N PHE A 327 0.59 10.81 -0.19
CA PHE A 327 -0.61 10.60 0.62
C PHE A 327 -1.83 10.29 -0.23
N VAL A 328 -2.66 9.36 0.23
CA VAL A 328 -3.95 9.05 -0.37
C VAL A 328 -5.10 9.69 0.39
N PRO A 329 -6.11 10.21 -0.33
CA PRO A 329 -7.42 10.52 0.24
C PRO A 329 -8.02 9.34 0.97
N ILE A 330 -8.55 9.59 2.17
CA ILE A 330 -9.30 8.60 2.95
C ILE A 330 -10.52 9.24 3.60
N VAL A 331 -11.63 8.51 3.56
CA VAL A 331 -12.90 8.87 4.18
C VAL A 331 -13.39 7.70 5.01
N LEU A 332 -13.69 7.92 6.29
CA LEU A 332 -14.35 6.93 7.14
C LEU A 332 -15.83 7.29 7.25
N LEU A 333 -16.68 6.49 6.58
CA LEU A 333 -18.13 6.61 6.71
C LEU A 333 -18.57 6.01 8.05
N GLN A 334 -18.97 6.89 8.95
CA GLN A 334 -19.35 6.50 10.31
C GLN A 334 -20.84 6.15 10.37
N PRO A 335 -21.30 5.35 11.36
CA PRO A 335 -22.72 5.01 11.54
C PRO A 335 -23.70 6.20 11.59
N TYR A 336 -23.19 7.38 11.94
CA TYR A 336 -23.94 8.63 12.04
C TYR A 336 -23.70 9.60 10.87
N ALA A 337 -22.85 9.25 9.90
CA ALA A 337 -22.57 10.03 8.70
C ALA A 337 -22.58 9.09 7.51
N THR A 338 -23.79 8.64 7.16
CA THR A 338 -24.00 7.42 6.39
C THR A 338 -23.95 7.65 4.89
N ARG A 339 -23.88 8.91 4.45
CA ARG A 339 -23.84 9.29 3.05
C ARG A 339 -22.95 10.49 2.80
N VAL A 340 -22.07 10.37 1.82
CA VAL A 340 -21.21 11.47 1.35
C VAL A 340 -21.09 11.46 -0.17
N SER A 341 -20.83 12.63 -0.74
CA SER A 341 -20.30 12.77 -2.09
C SER A 341 -18.82 13.16 -2.01
N ILE A 342 -18.04 12.77 -3.02
CA ILE A 342 -16.61 13.07 -3.09
C ILE A 342 -16.31 13.72 -4.44
N GLU A 343 -15.65 14.87 -4.39
CA GLU A 343 -15.17 15.62 -5.54
C GLU A 343 -13.64 15.54 -5.62
N LYS A 344 -13.12 15.20 -6.80
CA LYS A 344 -11.69 15.19 -7.12
C LYS A 344 -11.34 16.51 -7.81
N HIS A 345 -10.26 17.17 -7.37
CA HIS A 345 -9.80 18.42 -7.98
C HIS A 345 -8.36 18.30 -8.44
N ASP A 346 -8.15 18.63 -9.72
CA ASP A 346 -6.86 18.49 -10.38
C ASP A 346 -6.02 19.77 -10.33
N VAL A 347 -6.66 20.93 -10.10
CA VAL A 347 -6.01 22.25 -10.15
C VAL A 347 -6.56 23.15 -9.05
N LEU A 348 -5.69 23.95 -8.44
CA LEU A 348 -6.06 25.02 -7.51
C LEU A 348 -6.52 26.27 -8.27
N THR A 349 -7.46 27.02 -7.71
CA THR A 349 -7.74 28.37 -8.23
C THR A 349 -6.53 29.28 -7.98
N THR A 350 -6.41 30.37 -8.75
CA THR A 350 -5.33 31.36 -8.57
C THR A 350 -5.28 31.89 -7.13
N GLU A 351 -6.44 32.20 -6.54
CA GLU A 351 -6.52 32.71 -5.17
C GLU A 351 -6.04 31.68 -4.13
N GLU A 352 -6.44 30.41 -4.27
CA GLU A 352 -5.98 29.33 -3.40
C GLU A 352 -4.48 29.10 -3.54
N PHE A 353 -3.96 29.13 -4.77
CA PHE A 353 -2.55 28.98 -5.06
C PHE A 353 -1.72 30.08 -4.40
N ASP A 354 -2.08 31.35 -4.61
CA ASP A 354 -1.36 32.50 -4.04
C ASP A 354 -1.34 32.44 -2.50
N LYS A 355 -2.49 32.09 -1.90
CA LYS A 355 -2.60 31.91 -0.44
C LYS A 355 -1.69 30.79 0.06
N LEU A 356 -1.69 29.64 -0.61
CA LEU A 356 -0.86 28.49 -0.23
C LEU A 356 0.63 28.74 -0.45
N GLN A 357 1.02 29.44 -1.52
CA GLN A 357 2.41 29.83 -1.77
C GLN A 357 2.94 30.78 -0.66
N GLY A 358 2.10 31.71 -0.20
CA GLY A 358 2.41 32.58 0.93
C GLY A 358 2.66 31.77 2.22
N LEU A 359 1.76 30.82 2.53
CA LEU A 359 1.91 29.92 3.67
C LEU A 359 3.14 29.02 3.55
N TYR A 360 3.39 28.48 2.37
CA TYR A 360 4.56 27.66 2.07
C TYR A 360 5.85 28.43 2.39
N THR A 361 5.99 29.63 1.84
CA THR A 361 7.17 30.50 2.03
C THR A 361 7.38 30.83 3.50
N GLN A 362 6.31 31.12 4.24
CA GLN A 362 6.37 31.43 5.67
C GLN A 362 6.79 30.24 6.53
N MET A 363 6.24 29.05 6.25
CA MET A 363 6.35 27.89 7.14
C MET A 363 7.48 26.92 6.75
N PHE A 364 8.03 27.01 5.54
CA PHE A 364 9.01 26.06 5.01
C PHE A 364 10.30 26.03 5.83
N ARG A 365 10.88 27.20 6.14
CA ARG A 365 12.15 27.27 6.87
C ARG A 365 12.07 26.64 8.26
N PRO A 366 11.08 26.97 9.12
CA PRO A 366 10.91 26.28 10.41
C PRO A 366 10.75 24.75 10.26
N ALA A 367 9.96 24.29 9.28
CA ALA A 367 9.78 22.86 9.05
C ALA A 367 11.08 22.18 8.61
N MET A 368 11.88 22.85 7.78
CA MET A 368 13.17 22.34 7.35
C MET A 368 14.18 22.24 8.49
N GLU A 369 14.17 23.18 9.44
CA GLU A 369 14.99 23.12 10.64
C GLU A 369 14.60 21.92 11.53
N ILE A 370 13.30 21.64 11.70
CA ILE A 370 12.82 20.44 12.40
C ILE A 370 13.28 19.16 11.70
N TYR A 371 13.11 19.08 10.38
CA TYR A 371 13.51 17.90 9.60
C TYR A 371 15.02 17.64 9.69
N ARG A 372 15.85 18.68 9.53
CA ARG A 372 17.31 18.55 9.65
C ARG A 372 17.73 18.08 11.03
N LYS A 373 17.17 18.70 12.07
CA LYS A 373 17.42 18.30 13.46
C LYS A 373 17.03 16.83 13.69
N ASP A 374 15.84 16.41 13.24
CA ASP A 374 15.40 15.03 13.37
C ASP A 374 16.33 14.07 12.62
N LYS A 375 16.78 14.43 11.41
CA LYS A 375 17.71 13.62 10.60
C LYS A 375 19.08 13.48 11.25
N ASP A 376 19.66 14.59 11.73
CA ASP A 376 20.99 14.62 12.34
C ASP A 376 21.01 13.91 13.70
N GLU A 377 19.98 14.09 14.53
CA GLU A 377 19.95 13.53 15.90
C GLU A 377 19.75 12.01 15.95
N ARG A 378 19.21 11.42 14.89
CA ARG A 378 18.73 10.04 14.94
C ARG A 378 19.62 9.09 14.13
N PHE A 379 20.64 9.57 13.42
CA PHE A 379 21.62 8.74 12.70
C PHE A 379 22.34 7.83 13.70
N LEU A 380 22.17 6.52 13.59
CA LEU A 380 22.92 5.59 14.42
C LEU A 380 24.30 5.34 13.81
N SER A 381 25.27 5.25 14.69
CA SER A 381 26.58 4.72 14.38
C SER A 381 26.83 3.52 15.28
N GLU A 382 27.88 2.75 15.02
CA GLU A 382 28.24 1.65 15.92
C GLU A 382 28.47 2.14 17.37
N LYS A 383 28.93 3.39 17.52
CA LYS A 383 29.13 4.06 18.83
C LYS A 383 27.82 4.33 19.57
N SER A 384 26.69 4.33 18.87
CA SER A 384 25.37 4.46 19.48
C SER A 384 24.95 3.20 20.24
N PHE A 385 25.75 2.13 20.18
CA PHE A 385 25.48 0.86 20.82
C PHE A 385 26.60 0.42 21.77
N ARG A 386 26.21 -0.20 22.89
CA ARG A 386 27.06 -1.09 23.68
C ARG A 386 26.73 -2.51 23.27
N LYS A 387 27.71 -3.29 22.86
CA LYS A 387 27.51 -4.67 22.42
C LYS A 387 28.59 -5.59 22.96
N SER A 388 28.28 -6.88 23.07
CA SER A 388 29.29 -7.91 23.31
C SER A 388 30.30 -7.95 22.16
N GLU A 389 31.56 -8.28 22.43
CA GLU A 389 32.64 -8.27 21.43
C GLU A 389 32.35 -9.14 20.21
N GLN A 390 31.70 -10.29 20.41
CA GLN A 390 31.36 -11.23 19.34
C GLN A 390 30.14 -10.82 18.51
N VAL A 391 29.40 -9.78 18.92
CA VAL A 391 28.29 -9.24 18.13
C VAL A 391 28.87 -8.37 17.03
N LEU A 392 28.65 -8.77 15.78
CA LEU A 392 28.98 -7.97 14.62
C LEU A 392 27.77 -7.11 14.27
N LEU A 393 28.01 -5.80 14.23
CA LEU A 393 27.00 -4.82 13.89
C LEU A 393 27.35 -4.22 12.53
N THR A 394 26.43 -4.32 11.59
CA THR A 394 26.53 -3.60 10.32
C THR A 394 25.35 -2.65 10.24
N ILE A 395 25.66 -1.36 10.18
CA ILE A 395 24.71 -0.27 10.06
C ILE A 395 24.91 0.26 8.64
N ASP A 396 23.89 0.12 7.81
CA ASP A 396 23.78 0.80 6.51
C ASP A 396 22.57 1.74 6.55
N ASP A 397 22.38 2.55 5.52
CA ASP A 397 21.32 3.60 5.44
C ASP A 397 19.87 3.06 5.59
N HIS A 398 19.69 1.73 5.66
CA HIS A 398 18.39 1.08 5.64
C HIS A 398 18.21 0.04 6.75
N LEU A 399 19.28 -0.54 7.28
CA LEU A 399 19.16 -1.68 8.19
C LEU A 399 20.32 -1.82 9.17
N CYS A 400 19.97 -2.21 10.40
CA CYS A 400 20.93 -2.67 11.41
C CYS A 400 20.96 -4.18 11.39
N ARG A 401 21.98 -4.74 10.75
CA ARG A 401 22.23 -6.17 10.82
C ARG A 401 23.03 -6.46 12.07
N VAL A 402 22.38 -7.15 12.99
CA VAL A 402 23.04 -7.79 14.12
C VAL A 402 23.34 -9.23 13.69
N SER A 403 24.61 -9.59 13.67
CA SER A 403 25.04 -10.97 13.40
C SER A 403 25.88 -11.51 14.55
N ILE A 404 25.61 -12.77 14.90
CA ILE A 404 26.30 -13.50 15.96
C ILE A 404 26.91 -14.74 15.31
N PRO A 405 28.22 -14.99 15.46
CA PRO A 405 28.86 -16.19 14.94
C PRO A 405 28.18 -17.46 15.48
N LYS A 406 28.02 -18.47 14.64
CA LYS A 406 27.43 -19.77 15.05
C LYS A 406 28.18 -20.46 16.19
N THR A 407 29.46 -20.10 16.40
CA THR A 407 30.32 -20.62 17.46
C THR A 407 30.12 -19.94 18.81
N ALA A 408 29.31 -18.88 18.86
CA ALA A 408 29.11 -18.08 20.07
C ALA A 408 28.01 -18.72 20.93
N ASN A 409 28.43 -19.49 21.94
CA ASN A 409 27.54 -20.29 22.81
C ASN A 409 27.19 -19.58 24.14
N SER A 410 27.18 -18.24 24.16
CA SER A 410 26.92 -17.44 25.36
C SER A 410 25.77 -16.45 25.18
N ILE A 411 25.36 -15.79 26.26
CA ILE A 411 24.40 -14.69 26.16
C ILE A 411 25.13 -13.47 25.58
N HIS A 412 24.62 -12.96 24.47
CA HIS A 412 25.10 -11.75 23.84
C HIS A 412 24.12 -10.60 24.07
N TYR A 413 24.64 -9.39 24.17
CA TYR A 413 23.82 -8.19 24.30
C TYR A 413 24.19 -7.17 23.23
N ILE A 414 23.17 -6.40 22.88
CA ILE A 414 23.29 -5.12 22.18
C ILE A 414 22.31 -4.17 22.86
N GLN A 415 22.79 -2.99 23.22
CA GLN A 415 22.03 -2.01 23.97
C GLN A 415 22.30 -0.63 23.38
N PHE A 416 21.26 0.17 23.18
CA PHE A 416 21.43 1.57 22.82
C PHE A 416 22.13 2.33 23.96
N CYS A 417 23.14 3.12 23.61
CA CYS A 417 23.80 4.04 24.53
C CYS A 417 22.86 5.17 24.98
N GLN A 418 21.84 5.49 24.18
CA GLN A 418 20.86 6.51 24.47
C GLN A 418 19.55 5.89 24.97
N PRO A 419 18.91 6.46 26.01
CA PRO A 419 17.61 6.00 26.47
C PRO A 419 16.52 6.34 25.44
N LEU A 420 15.52 5.46 25.33
CA LEU A 420 14.26 5.81 24.66
C LEU A 420 13.53 6.85 25.51
N THR A 421 13.16 7.98 24.90
CA THR A 421 12.36 9.03 25.55
C THR A 421 11.00 9.15 24.86
N TYR A 422 10.08 9.91 25.45
CA TYR A 422 8.79 10.21 24.79
C TYR A 422 8.98 10.90 23.43
N GLU A 423 10.04 11.67 23.29
CA GLU A 423 10.43 12.42 22.09
C GLU A 423 11.29 11.56 21.13
N ARG A 424 12.05 10.60 21.66
CA ARG A 424 12.91 9.66 20.92
C ARG A 424 12.42 8.22 21.11
N ARG A 425 11.30 7.89 20.47
CA ARG A 425 10.69 6.55 20.57
C ARG A 425 11.33 5.51 19.64
N PHE A 426 12.22 5.94 18.74
CA PHE A 426 12.88 5.11 17.73
C PHE A 426 14.17 5.80 17.26
N PHE A 427 15.09 5.02 16.69
CA PHE A 427 16.39 5.47 16.21
C PHE A 427 16.57 5.04 14.73
N PHE A 428 17.28 5.82 13.90
CA PHE A 428 17.58 5.43 12.50
C PHE A 428 18.74 4.49 12.47
N VAL A 429 18.63 3.34 11.80
CA VAL A 429 19.85 2.65 11.40
C VAL A 429 20.40 3.35 10.18
#